data_AF-A0A7Y3LI89-F1
#
_entry.id   AF-A0A7Y3LI89-F1
#
_cell.length_a   1.000
_cell.length_b   1.000
_cell.length_c   1.000
_cell.angle_alpha   90.00
_cell.angle_beta   90.00
_cell.angle_gamma   90.00
#
_symmetry.space_group_name_H-M   'P 1'
#
loop_
_entity.id
_entity.type
_entity.pdbx_description
1 polymer ?
#
loop_
_entity_poly.entity_id
_entity_poly.type
_entity_poly.pdbx_seq_one_letter_code
_entity_poly.pdbx_strand_id
1 'polypeptide(L)'
;MNPQDLALTMKELEAVLMVSAEPISSERISEILHLSIGDAEKALELLSDFYLRHDRGFYIQKVAQGYRYAVPPDLSQVLEKVALAKSPPRLSSAALETLAIVAYRQPVSRSQIADIRGVNSDYVLKMLAARGYIETDTANPKPGTPLYYSTTPLFLERLGLFSLEELPRVEKFAPASDVAEALEASLFEGTY
;
A
#
# COMPACT_ATOMS: atom_id res chain seq x y z
N MET A 1 -24.54 17.02 14.70
CA MET A 1 -24.98 15.61 14.81
C MET A 1 -25.20 15.29 16.28
N ASN A 2 -26.31 14.65 16.65
CA ASN A 2 -26.58 14.24 18.04
C ASN A 2 -25.63 13.08 18.43
N PRO A 3 -25.14 12.98 19.68
CA PRO A 3 -24.32 11.86 20.15
C PRO A 3 -24.84 10.45 19.81
N GLN A 4 -26.17 10.25 19.81
CA GLN A 4 -26.76 8.95 19.43
C GLN A 4 -26.64 8.66 17.93
N ASP A 5 -26.81 9.67 17.08
CA ASP A 5 -26.62 9.56 15.63
C ASP A 5 -25.15 9.22 15.33
N LEU A 6 -24.21 9.89 16.01
CA LEU A 6 -22.78 9.61 15.86
C LEU A 6 -22.44 8.17 16.27
N ALA A 7 -22.95 7.67 17.39
CA ALA A 7 -22.70 6.30 17.83
C ALA A 7 -23.28 5.25 16.87
N LEU A 8 -24.45 5.51 16.29
CA LEU A 8 -25.04 4.64 15.27
C LEU A 8 -24.18 4.62 14.00
N THR A 9 -23.74 5.80 13.54
CA THR A 9 -22.84 5.95 12.39
C THR A 9 -21.51 5.22 12.58
N MET A 10 -20.93 5.24 13.79
CA MET A 10 -19.70 4.49 14.09
C MET A 10 -19.89 2.98 13.92
N LYS A 11 -20.99 2.44 14.45
CA LYS A 11 -21.30 1.01 14.35
C LYS A 11 -21.54 0.56 12.90
N GLU A 12 -22.16 1.42 12.10
CA GLU A 12 -22.38 1.16 10.68
C GLU A 12 -21.07 1.19 9.88
N LEU A 13 -20.19 2.15 10.15
CA LEU A 13 -18.84 2.20 9.57
C LEU A 13 -18.04 0.94 9.88
N GLU A 14 -18.07 0.50 11.14
CA GLU A 14 -17.43 -0.74 11.57
C GLU A 14 -17.87 -1.95 10.75
N ALA A 15 -19.19 -2.07 10.55
CA ALA A 15 -19.79 -3.17 9.81
C ALA A 15 -19.45 -3.10 8.31
N VAL A 16 -19.48 -1.91 7.70
CA VAL A 16 -19.10 -1.70 6.30
C VAL A 16 -17.65 -2.12 6.07
N LEU A 17 -16.71 -1.67 6.91
CA LEU A 17 -15.30 -2.06 6.80
C LEU A 17 -15.09 -3.56 7.02
N MET A 18 -15.87 -4.18 7.91
CA MET A 18 -15.72 -5.61 8.25
C MET A 18 -16.11 -6.52 7.08
N VAL A 19 -17.11 -6.13 6.28
CA VAL A 19 -17.57 -6.93 5.13
C VAL A 19 -16.81 -6.62 3.85
N SER A 20 -16.09 -5.50 3.79
CA SER A 20 -15.27 -5.11 2.64
C SER A 20 -14.01 -5.98 2.55
N ALA A 21 -13.87 -6.70 1.43
CA ALA A 21 -12.69 -7.52 1.15
C ALA A 21 -11.49 -6.68 0.65
N GLU A 22 -11.76 -5.49 0.12
CA GLU A 22 -10.79 -4.54 -0.42
C GLU A 22 -10.95 -3.18 0.28
N PRO A 23 -9.95 -2.30 0.26
CA PRO A 23 -10.10 -0.95 0.79
C PRO A 23 -11.30 -0.24 0.17
N ILE A 24 -12.09 0.44 1.01
CA ILE A 24 -13.32 1.13 0.58
C ILE A 24 -13.11 2.65 0.63
N SER A 25 -13.41 3.34 -0.47
CA SER A 25 -13.21 4.78 -0.56
C SER A 25 -14.20 5.56 0.30
N SER A 26 -13.83 6.78 0.69
CA SER A 26 -14.69 7.70 1.46
C SER A 26 -15.95 8.09 0.70
N GLU A 27 -15.88 8.19 -0.63
CA GLU A 27 -17.03 8.43 -1.51
C GLU A 27 -18.01 7.27 -1.40
N ARG A 28 -17.51 6.03 -1.45
CA ARG A 28 -18.37 4.85 -1.37
C ARG A 28 -19.00 4.71 0.02
N ILE A 29 -18.26 5.00 1.07
CA ILE A 29 -18.79 5.05 2.45
C ILE A 29 -19.88 6.14 2.55
N SER A 30 -19.61 7.34 2.03
CA SER A 30 -20.54 8.47 2.02
C SER A 30 -21.86 8.11 1.34
N GLU A 31 -21.80 7.40 0.21
CA GLU A 31 -22.99 6.88 -0.49
C GLU A 31 -23.80 5.89 0.35
N ILE A 32 -23.13 4.91 0.97
CA ILE A 32 -23.79 3.82 1.72
C ILE A 32 -24.44 4.35 3.01
N LEU A 33 -23.76 5.26 3.71
CA LEU A 33 -24.18 5.76 5.02
C LEU A 33 -24.89 7.11 4.97
N HIS A 34 -25.09 7.66 3.77
CA HIS A 34 -25.73 8.97 3.56
C HIS A 34 -25.06 10.11 4.35
N LEU A 35 -23.73 10.07 4.45
CA LEU A 35 -22.89 11.08 5.11
C LEU A 35 -22.27 12.01 4.07
N SER A 36 -21.77 13.18 4.52
CA SER A 36 -20.79 13.90 3.70
C SER A 36 -19.46 13.14 3.68
N ILE A 37 -18.66 13.31 2.62
CA ILE A 37 -17.32 12.71 2.52
C ILE A 37 -16.46 13.11 3.74
N GLY A 38 -16.46 14.39 4.11
CA GLY A 38 -15.67 14.88 5.25
C GLY A 38 -16.13 14.33 6.59
N ASP A 39 -17.43 14.09 6.78
CA ASP A 39 -17.94 13.45 8.00
C ASP A 39 -17.56 11.96 8.05
N ALA A 40 -17.58 11.27 6.90
CA ALA A 40 -17.12 9.88 6.80
C ALA A 40 -15.63 9.75 7.14
N GLU A 41 -14.77 10.58 6.53
CA GLU A 41 -13.33 10.60 6.83
C GLU A 41 -13.06 10.89 8.31
N LYS A 42 -13.71 11.91 8.86
CA LYS A 42 -13.57 12.26 10.28
C LYS A 42 -14.03 11.14 11.22
N ALA A 43 -15.11 10.44 10.89
CA ALA A 43 -15.60 9.33 11.69
C ALA A 43 -14.63 8.14 11.66
N LEU A 44 -14.02 7.85 10.49
CA LEU A 44 -12.99 6.81 10.35
C LEU A 44 -11.75 7.13 11.17
N GLU A 45 -11.28 8.39 11.12
CA GLU A 45 -10.16 8.86 11.95
C GLU A 45 -10.46 8.69 13.45
N LEU A 46 -11.63 9.14 13.89
CA LEU A 46 -12.06 9.02 15.30
C LEU A 46 -12.17 7.57 15.77
N LEU A 47 -12.65 6.66 14.92
CA LEU A 47 -12.68 5.22 15.21
C LEU A 47 -11.27 4.64 15.30
N SER A 48 -10.40 4.97 14.36
CA SER A 48 -9.00 4.51 14.39
C SER A 48 -8.30 4.94 15.68
N ASP A 49 -8.40 6.23 16.03
CA ASP A 49 -7.87 6.78 17.28
C ASP A 49 -8.49 6.13 18.52
N PHE A 50 -9.77 5.77 18.46
CA PHE A 50 -10.42 5.04 19.54
C PHE A 50 -9.82 3.65 19.71
N TYR A 51 -9.66 2.88 18.64
CA TYR A 51 -9.07 1.53 18.72
C TYR A 51 -7.63 1.55 19.24
N LEU A 52 -6.81 2.44 18.70
CA LEU A 52 -5.41 2.59 19.10
C LEU A 52 -5.29 2.98 20.58
N ARG A 53 -6.10 3.95 21.07
CA ARG A 53 -6.07 4.36 22.49
C ARG A 53 -6.54 3.28 23.46
N HIS A 54 -7.33 2.33 23.00
CA HIS A 54 -7.85 1.24 23.82
C HIS A 54 -7.12 -0.09 23.60
N ASP A 55 -5.92 -0.04 23.02
CA ASP A 55 -5.03 -1.19 22.84
C ASP A 55 -5.72 -2.37 22.13
N ARG A 56 -6.48 -2.05 21.07
CA ARG A 56 -7.14 -3.06 20.24
C ARG A 56 -6.14 -3.61 19.22
N GLY A 57 -6.21 -4.92 18.98
CA GLY A 57 -5.38 -5.60 17.98
C GLY A 57 -5.76 -5.33 16.52
N PHE A 58 -6.55 -4.30 16.26
CA PHE A 58 -6.87 -3.82 14.92
C PHE A 58 -7.14 -2.31 14.98
N TYR A 59 -6.94 -1.63 13.87
CA TYR A 59 -7.25 -0.21 13.68
C TYR A 59 -7.72 0.04 12.25
N ILE A 60 -8.12 1.28 11.95
CA ILE A 60 -8.51 1.67 10.58
C ILE A 60 -7.33 2.38 9.93
N GLN A 61 -6.88 1.86 8.80
CA GLN A 61 -5.80 2.42 8.01
C GLN A 61 -6.35 3.02 6.70
N LYS A 62 -5.86 4.21 6.35
CA LYS A 62 -6.03 4.81 5.02
C LYS A 62 -4.91 4.31 4.11
N VAL A 63 -5.27 3.79 2.94
CA VAL A 63 -4.39 3.30 1.88
C VAL A 63 -4.84 3.88 0.54
N ALA A 64 -4.04 3.72 -0.52
CA ALA A 64 -4.27 4.39 -1.79
C ALA A 64 -5.71 4.27 -2.36
N GLN A 65 -6.37 3.12 -2.21
CA GLN A 65 -7.74 2.92 -2.71
C GLN A 65 -8.84 3.23 -1.69
N GLY A 66 -8.51 3.58 -0.44
CA GLY A 66 -9.51 3.91 0.58
C GLY A 66 -9.12 3.48 1.98
N TYR A 67 -10.09 3.03 2.77
CA TYR A 67 -9.93 2.65 4.17
C TYR A 67 -10.13 1.14 4.35
N ARG A 68 -9.37 0.52 5.25
CA ARG A 68 -9.52 -0.89 5.64
C ARG A 68 -9.19 -1.09 7.11
N TYR A 69 -9.60 -2.23 7.67
CA TYR A 69 -8.98 -2.71 8.90
C TYR A 69 -7.54 -3.16 8.64
N ALA A 70 -6.68 -2.91 9.61
CA ALA A 70 -5.29 -3.37 9.65
C ALA A 70 -4.92 -3.78 11.07
N VAL A 71 -3.88 -4.59 11.23
CA VAL A 71 -3.35 -4.98 12.53
C VAL A 71 -2.16 -4.11 12.91
N PRO A 72 -2.04 -3.66 14.18
CA PRO A 72 -0.87 -2.94 14.66
C PRO A 72 0.47 -3.67 14.36
N PRO A 73 1.52 -2.97 13.89
CA PRO A 73 2.79 -3.59 13.49
C PRO A 73 3.51 -4.36 14.60
N ASP A 74 3.28 -4.01 15.87
CA ASP A 74 3.84 -4.69 17.04
C ASP A 74 3.28 -6.12 17.24
N LEU A 75 2.15 -6.46 16.60
CA LEU A 75 1.57 -7.80 16.62
C LEU A 75 2.06 -8.71 15.47
N SER A 76 2.95 -8.23 14.61
CA SER A 76 3.48 -8.95 13.44
C SER A 76 4.02 -10.35 13.77
N GLN A 77 4.79 -10.51 14.86
CA GLN A 77 5.31 -11.83 15.28
C GLN A 77 4.23 -12.86 15.65
N VAL A 78 3.09 -12.40 16.16
CA VAL A 78 1.96 -13.28 16.48
C VAL A 78 1.27 -13.72 15.20
N LEU A 79 1.11 -12.80 14.25
CA LEU A 79 0.44 -13.04 12.97
C LEU A 79 1.27 -13.93 12.04
N GLU A 80 2.59 -13.83 12.06
CA GLU A 80 3.47 -14.74 11.29
C GLU A 80 3.19 -16.21 11.59
N LYS A 81 2.84 -16.55 12.84
CA LYS A 81 2.50 -17.93 13.26
C LYS A 81 1.18 -18.41 12.63
N VAL A 82 0.29 -17.49 12.30
CA VAL A 82 -1.02 -17.76 11.66
C VAL A 82 -0.88 -17.78 10.13
N ALA A 83 0.00 -16.94 9.59
CA ALA A 83 0.16 -16.68 8.16
C ALA A 83 0.79 -17.82 7.34
N LEU A 84 1.38 -18.82 8.00
CA LEU A 84 2.08 -19.94 7.37
C LEU A 84 1.24 -20.76 6.37
N ALA A 85 -0.05 -20.49 6.23
CA ALA A 85 -0.95 -21.24 5.36
C ALA A 85 -1.25 -20.61 3.97
N LYS A 86 -1.04 -19.30 3.71
CA LYS A 86 -1.56 -18.68 2.46
C LYS A 86 -0.79 -17.49 1.85
N SER A 87 0.33 -17.03 2.41
CA SER A 87 1.01 -15.87 1.83
C SER A 87 1.70 -16.19 0.49
N PRO A 88 1.58 -15.33 -0.54
CA PRO A 88 2.38 -15.48 -1.76
C PRO A 88 3.88 -15.43 -1.41
N PRO A 89 4.73 -16.15 -2.16
CA PRO A 89 6.16 -16.19 -1.87
C PRO A 89 6.75 -14.79 -1.83
N ARG A 90 7.54 -14.52 -0.78
CA ARG A 90 8.22 -13.22 -0.56
C ARG A 90 8.97 -12.79 -1.83
N LEU A 91 8.99 -11.48 -2.10
CA LEU A 91 9.86 -10.94 -3.15
C LEU A 91 11.32 -11.23 -2.77
N SER A 92 12.14 -11.62 -3.74
CA SER A 92 13.57 -11.75 -3.50
C SER A 92 14.21 -10.38 -3.30
N SER A 93 15.38 -10.32 -2.66
CA SER A 93 16.17 -9.08 -2.54
C SER A 93 16.36 -8.40 -3.90
N ALA A 94 16.71 -9.17 -4.94
CA ALA A 94 16.84 -8.62 -6.30
C ALA A 94 15.53 -8.05 -6.88
N ALA A 95 14.37 -8.57 -6.46
CA ALA A 95 13.07 -8.02 -6.85
C ALA A 95 12.73 -6.75 -6.08
N LEU A 96 13.01 -6.72 -4.78
CA LEU A 96 12.83 -5.55 -3.93
C LEU A 96 13.72 -4.39 -4.38
N GLU A 97 15.00 -4.64 -4.69
CA GLU A 97 15.90 -3.63 -5.24
C GLU A 97 15.40 -3.02 -6.56
N THR A 98 14.88 -3.85 -7.48
CA THR A 98 14.29 -3.31 -8.72
C THR A 98 13.03 -2.50 -8.43
N LEU A 99 12.15 -3.01 -7.57
CA LEU A 99 10.91 -2.33 -7.22
C LEU A 99 11.20 -0.98 -6.53
N ALA A 100 12.22 -0.94 -5.67
CA ALA A 100 12.73 0.27 -5.06
C ALA A 100 13.15 1.31 -6.09
N ILE A 101 13.96 0.92 -7.08
CA ILE A 101 14.39 1.84 -8.13
C ILE A 101 13.18 2.40 -8.87
N VAL A 102 12.18 1.57 -9.19
CA VAL A 102 10.95 2.06 -9.83
C VAL A 102 10.21 3.04 -8.92
N ALA A 103 9.96 2.69 -7.66
CA ALA A 103 9.21 3.53 -6.71
C ALA A 103 9.82 4.94 -6.54
N TYR A 104 11.15 5.04 -6.42
CA TYR A 104 11.84 6.30 -6.13
C TYR A 104 12.33 7.07 -7.37
N ARG A 105 12.36 6.45 -8.55
CA ARG A 105 12.85 7.08 -9.80
C ARG A 105 11.81 7.14 -10.91
N GLN A 106 10.58 6.67 -10.66
CA GLN A 106 9.51 6.71 -11.65
C GLN A 106 9.22 8.15 -12.14
N PRO A 107 8.88 8.31 -13.43
CA PRO A 107 8.92 7.28 -14.46
C PRO A 107 10.37 6.92 -14.84
N VAL A 108 10.70 5.61 -14.85
CA VAL A 108 12.08 5.14 -15.10
C VAL A 108 12.14 4.10 -16.22
N SER A 109 13.10 4.23 -17.13
CA SER A 109 13.27 3.29 -18.25
C SER A 109 14.02 2.03 -17.86
N ARG A 110 13.80 0.96 -18.64
CA ARG A 110 14.52 -0.31 -18.48
C ARG A 110 16.05 -0.16 -18.43
N SER A 111 16.63 0.69 -19.29
CA SER A 111 18.08 0.89 -19.34
C SER A 111 18.59 1.59 -18.08
N GLN A 112 17.90 2.63 -17.62
CA GLN A 112 18.26 3.32 -16.37
C GLN A 112 18.22 2.37 -15.17
N ILE A 113 17.25 1.47 -15.11
CA ILE A 113 17.17 0.45 -14.04
C ILE A 113 18.40 -0.47 -14.10
N ALA A 114 18.75 -0.97 -15.29
CA ALA A 114 19.91 -1.83 -15.48
C ALA A 114 21.22 -1.12 -15.12
N ASP A 115 21.36 0.16 -15.46
CA ASP A 115 22.54 0.98 -15.13
C ASP A 115 22.70 1.15 -13.61
N ILE A 116 21.59 1.37 -12.89
CA ILE A 116 21.60 1.51 -11.43
C ILE A 116 21.88 0.16 -10.75
N ARG A 117 21.28 -0.94 -11.24
CA ARG A 117 21.47 -2.29 -10.68
C ARG A 117 22.84 -2.88 -11.02
N GLY A 118 23.47 -2.44 -12.10
CA GLY A 118 24.68 -3.05 -12.67
C GLY A 118 24.44 -4.45 -13.26
N VAL A 119 23.19 -4.94 -13.30
CA VAL A 119 22.82 -6.27 -13.78
C VAL A 119 21.49 -6.25 -14.55
N ASN A 120 21.28 -7.25 -15.40
CA ASN A 120 20.05 -7.39 -16.17
C ASN A 120 18.85 -7.64 -15.23
N SER A 121 17.81 -6.78 -15.34
CA SER A 121 16.61 -6.80 -14.51
C SER A 121 15.33 -7.22 -15.27
N ASP A 122 15.43 -7.73 -16.50
CA ASP A 122 14.28 -7.99 -17.38
C ASP A 122 13.26 -8.96 -16.79
N TYR A 123 13.76 -10.09 -16.27
CA TYR A 123 12.91 -11.11 -15.68
C TYR A 123 12.18 -10.56 -14.45
N VAL A 124 12.90 -9.81 -13.63
CA VAL A 124 12.35 -9.17 -12.43
C VAL A 124 11.27 -8.16 -12.81
N LEU A 125 11.50 -7.30 -13.80
CA LEU A 125 10.51 -6.32 -14.27
C LEU A 125 9.24 -7.02 -14.80
N LYS A 126 9.38 -8.06 -15.62
CA LYS A 126 8.23 -8.85 -16.09
C LYS A 126 7.46 -9.49 -14.94
N MET A 127 8.16 -10.03 -13.95
CA MET A 127 7.55 -10.64 -12.78
C MET A 127 6.81 -9.61 -11.92
N LEU A 128 7.41 -8.45 -11.66
CA LEU A 128 6.79 -7.36 -10.87
C LEU A 128 5.53 -6.83 -11.57
N ALA A 129 5.58 -6.68 -12.90
CA ALA A 129 4.42 -6.29 -13.70
C ALA A 129 3.32 -7.37 -13.68
N ALA A 130 3.68 -8.66 -13.81
CA ALA A 130 2.72 -9.76 -13.73
C ALA A 130 2.05 -9.88 -12.35
N ARG A 131 2.74 -9.44 -11.29
CA ARG A 131 2.18 -9.33 -9.94
C ARG A 131 1.44 -8.01 -9.69
N GLY A 132 1.38 -7.13 -10.68
CA GLY A 132 0.68 -5.86 -10.63
C GLY A 132 1.35 -4.80 -9.76
N TYR A 133 2.61 -4.95 -9.36
CA TYR A 133 3.32 -3.93 -8.56
C TYR A 133 3.80 -2.73 -9.39
N ILE A 134 4.06 -2.96 -10.67
CA ILE A 134 4.51 -1.93 -11.61
C ILE A 134 3.71 -2.04 -12.91
N GLU A 135 3.62 -0.94 -13.63
CA GLU A 135 3.04 -0.86 -14.96
C GLU A 135 3.97 -0.10 -15.90
N THR A 136 3.76 -0.28 -17.20
CA THR A 136 4.44 0.50 -18.23
C THR A 136 3.56 1.65 -18.67
N ASP A 137 4.12 2.84 -18.85
CA ASP A 137 3.38 3.96 -19.46
C ASP A 137 3.02 3.61 -20.92
N THR A 138 1.75 3.28 -21.15
CA THR A 138 1.20 2.96 -22.47
C THR A 138 0.50 4.16 -23.11
N ALA A 139 0.55 5.36 -22.51
CA ALA A 139 -0.30 6.47 -22.94
C ALA A 139 0.05 6.98 -24.35
N ASN A 140 1.30 6.80 -24.82
CA ASN A 140 1.71 7.15 -26.19
C ASN A 140 2.90 6.31 -26.72
N PRO A 141 2.69 5.06 -27.18
CA PRO A 141 3.76 4.23 -27.69
C PRO A 141 4.19 4.70 -29.09
N LYS A 142 5.25 5.51 -29.16
CA LYS A 142 5.93 5.78 -30.44
C LYS A 142 6.98 4.68 -30.70
N PRO A 143 7.06 4.13 -31.92
CA PRO A 143 8.11 3.19 -32.29
C PRO A 143 9.51 3.75 -31.97
N GLY A 144 10.33 2.97 -31.25
CA GLY A 144 11.68 3.38 -30.84
C GLY A 144 11.76 4.16 -29.52
N THR A 145 10.64 4.39 -28.83
CA THR A 145 10.65 5.06 -27.51
C THR A 145 10.94 4.05 -26.40
N PRO A 146 11.77 4.37 -25.41
CA PRO A 146 11.98 3.51 -24.26
C PRO A 146 10.66 3.27 -23.52
N LEU A 147 10.43 2.03 -23.08
CA LEU A 147 9.38 1.72 -22.11
C LEU A 147 9.78 2.30 -20.75
N TYR A 148 8.91 3.11 -20.17
CA TYR A 148 9.04 3.63 -18.81
C TYR A 148 8.13 2.84 -17.87
N TYR A 149 8.61 2.64 -16.65
CA TYR A 149 7.92 1.93 -15.58
C TYR A 149 7.56 2.88 -14.44
N SER A 150 6.40 2.62 -13.85
CA SER A 150 5.85 3.30 -12.67
C SER A 150 5.22 2.27 -11.73
N THR A 151 5.08 2.60 -10.45
CA THR A 151 4.35 1.77 -9.49
C THR A 151 2.84 1.91 -9.67
N THR A 152 2.10 0.87 -9.35
CA THR A 152 0.62 0.88 -9.41
C THR A 152 0.00 1.25 -8.06
N PRO A 153 -1.33 1.48 -8.00
CA PRO A 153 -2.04 1.57 -6.73
C PRO A 153 -1.89 0.33 -5.83
N LEU A 154 -1.85 -0.87 -6.42
CA LEU A 154 -1.64 -2.12 -5.68
C LEU A 154 -0.31 -2.12 -4.91
N PHE A 155 0.74 -1.50 -5.46
CA PHE A 155 1.99 -1.32 -4.72
C PHE A 155 1.77 -0.53 -3.43
N LEU A 156 1.15 0.65 -3.50
CA LEU A 156 0.90 1.48 -2.32
C LEU A 156 0.03 0.77 -1.28
N GLU A 157 -1.00 0.05 -1.72
CA GLU A 157 -1.86 -0.73 -0.83
C GLU A 157 -1.14 -1.85 -0.08
N ARG A 158 -0.18 -2.50 -0.75
CA ARG A 158 0.62 -3.56 -0.15
C ARG A 158 1.63 -3.01 0.85
N LEU A 159 2.08 -1.77 0.65
CA LEU A 159 2.91 -1.05 1.63
C LEU A 159 2.07 -0.39 2.74
N GLY A 160 0.74 -0.36 2.61
CA GLY A 160 -0.14 0.34 3.54
C GLY A 160 -0.01 1.88 3.46
N LEU A 161 0.39 2.41 2.30
CA LEU A 161 0.55 3.84 2.06
C LEU A 161 -0.65 4.40 1.29
N PHE A 162 -0.98 5.66 1.55
CA PHE A 162 -1.97 6.40 0.77
C PHE A 162 -1.37 6.96 -0.52
N SER A 163 -0.12 7.43 -0.47
CA SER A 163 0.53 8.07 -1.61
C SER A 163 2.04 7.83 -1.65
N LEU A 164 2.65 8.14 -2.80
CA LEU A 164 4.10 8.00 -2.99
C LEU A 164 4.91 8.98 -2.14
N GLU A 165 4.31 10.09 -1.71
CA GLU A 165 4.97 11.06 -0.81
C GLU A 165 5.22 10.51 0.60
N GLU A 166 4.49 9.46 0.99
CA GLU A 166 4.65 8.77 2.27
C GLU A 166 5.78 7.73 2.24
N LEU A 167 6.38 7.48 1.07
CA LEU A 167 7.54 6.60 0.98
C LEU A 167 8.68 7.11 1.88
N PRO A 168 9.37 6.21 2.59
CA PRO A 168 10.52 6.57 3.41
C PRO A 168 11.50 7.45 2.64
N ARG A 169 11.94 8.56 3.24
CA ARG A 169 12.93 9.43 2.59
C ARG A 169 14.26 8.69 2.51
N VAL A 170 14.57 8.20 1.33
CA VAL A 170 15.88 7.66 1.02
C VAL A 170 16.81 8.83 0.71
N GLU A 171 17.96 8.90 1.39
CA GLU A 171 19.02 9.82 0.95
C GLU A 171 19.35 9.53 -0.51
N LYS A 172 19.62 10.56 -1.33
CA LYS A 172 19.81 10.42 -2.79
C LYS A 172 20.86 9.37 -3.20
N PHE A 173 21.72 8.95 -2.27
CA PHE A 173 22.82 8.01 -2.45
C PHE A 173 22.75 6.74 -1.59
N ALA A 174 21.62 6.45 -0.93
CA ALA A 174 21.52 5.20 -0.18
C ALA A 174 21.63 3.99 -1.14
N PRO A 175 22.37 2.94 -0.75
CA PRO A 175 22.40 1.67 -1.47
C PRO A 175 20.98 1.15 -1.76
N ALA A 176 20.78 0.55 -2.93
CA ALA A 176 19.49 -0.05 -3.28
C ALA A 176 19.06 -1.14 -2.28
N SER A 177 20.01 -1.78 -1.58
CA SER A 177 19.77 -2.71 -0.48
C SER A 177 19.05 -2.07 0.69
N ASP A 178 19.45 -0.86 1.10
CA ASP A 178 18.89 -0.17 2.27
C ASP A 178 17.45 0.29 1.97
N VAL A 179 17.20 0.66 0.71
CA VAL A 179 15.84 0.95 0.22
C VAL A 179 14.98 -0.30 0.15
N ALA A 180 15.57 -1.41 -0.29
CA ALA A 180 14.90 -2.70 -0.34
C ALA A 180 14.52 -3.20 1.05
N GLU A 181 15.39 -3.02 2.06
CA GLU A 181 15.09 -3.36 3.45
C GLU A 181 13.96 -2.51 4.03
N ALA A 182 13.94 -1.20 3.76
CA ALA A 182 12.84 -0.32 4.18
C ALA A 182 11.51 -0.72 3.50
N LEU A 183 11.54 -1.05 2.21
CA LEU A 183 10.37 -1.55 1.47
C LEU A 183 9.93 -2.93 1.93
N GLU A 184 10.87 -3.80 2.28
CA GLU A 184 10.60 -5.14 2.79
C GLU A 184 9.83 -5.05 4.11
N ALA A 185 10.28 -4.22 5.05
CA ALA A 185 9.57 -3.98 6.29
C ALA A 185 8.12 -3.53 6.02
N SER A 186 7.92 -2.53 5.15
CA SER A 186 6.57 -2.01 4.84
C SER A 186 5.67 -3.02 4.10
N LEU A 187 6.22 -3.82 3.18
CA LEU A 187 5.48 -4.82 2.41
C LEU A 187 5.01 -6.02 3.25
N PHE A 188 5.71 -6.32 4.35
CA PHE A 188 5.37 -7.45 5.22
C PHE A 188 4.62 -7.02 6.48
N GLU A 189 4.79 -5.79 6.96
CA GLU A 189 4.00 -5.24 8.07
C GLU A 189 2.54 -4.97 7.67
N GLY A 190 2.27 -4.59 6.42
CA GLY A 190 0.91 -4.28 5.93
C GLY A 190 0.05 -5.47 5.47
N THR A 191 0.45 -6.72 5.75
CA THR A 191 -0.23 -7.93 5.23
C THR A 191 -1.30 -8.54 6.14
N TYR A 192 -1.58 -7.93 7.30
CA TYR A 192 -2.54 -8.44 8.29
C TYR A 192 -3.51 -7.40 8.80
#